data_AF-A0A2D9QWE9-F1
#
_entry.id   AF-A0A2D9QWE9-F1
#
_cell.length_a   1.000
_cell.length_b   1.000
_cell.length_c   1.000
_cell.angle_alpha   90.00
_cell.angle_beta   90.00
_cell.angle_gamma   90.00
#
_symmetry.space_group_name_H-M   'P 1'
#
loop_
_entity.id
_entity.type
_entity.pdbx_description
1 polymer ?
#
loop_
_entity_poly.entity_id
_entity_poly.type
_entity_poly.pdbx_seq_one_letter_code
_entity_poly.pdbx_strand_id
1 'polypeptide(L)'
;MGLGDHPKIWLEEHSDQVVWQPLSDFEEQYMPEIWRNPPAEALQAGHGGGDYFEVREFVDSIINNTKSPIDIYESMDMTVPGLISEVSMNRDSIPVEVPDFRSIKRFPEDFAK
;
A
#
# COMPACT_ATOMS: atom_id res chain seq x y z
N MET A 1 12.57 -7.19 13.30
CA MET A 1 11.54 -8.25 13.35
C MET A 1 12.21 -9.58 13.01
N GLY A 2 12.10 -10.58 13.91
CA GLY A 2 12.56 -11.97 13.71
C GLY A 2 14.07 -12.24 13.88
N LEU A 3 14.47 -12.83 15.02
CA LEU A 3 15.80 -13.44 15.27
C LEU A 3 17.05 -12.53 15.25
N GLY A 4 16.89 -11.21 15.30
CA GLY A 4 18.02 -10.27 15.30
C GLY A 4 18.62 -10.03 13.91
N ASP A 5 17.94 -10.48 12.84
CA ASP A 5 18.34 -10.13 11.48
C ASP A 5 18.03 -8.64 11.21
N HIS A 6 18.92 -8.01 10.45
CA HIS A 6 18.76 -6.63 10.02
C HIS A 6 18.12 -6.61 8.63
N PRO A 7 17.22 -5.65 8.33
CA PRO A 7 16.70 -5.48 6.97
C PRO A 7 17.84 -5.28 5.99
N LYS A 8 17.83 -6.04 4.89
CA LYS A 8 18.88 -6.04 3.88
C LYS A 8 18.28 -6.12 2.48
N ILE A 9 18.96 -5.51 1.52
CA ILE A 9 18.59 -5.47 0.12
C ILE A 9 19.81 -5.77 -0.74
N TRP A 10 19.58 -6.36 -1.90
CA TRP A 10 20.56 -6.44 -2.98
C TRP A 10 19.96 -5.75 -4.20
N LEU A 11 20.75 -4.88 -4.81
CA LEU A 11 20.39 -4.11 -6.00
C LEU A 11 21.45 -4.37 -7.08
N GLU A 12 21.01 -4.82 -8.25
CA GLU A 12 21.88 -5.12 -9.39
C GLU A 12 22.75 -3.92 -9.79
N GLU A 13 22.19 -2.70 -9.71
CA GLU A 13 22.91 -1.45 -10.04
C GLU A 13 24.08 -1.13 -9.10
N HIS A 14 24.13 -1.73 -7.90
CA HIS A 14 25.18 -1.50 -6.90
C HIS A 14 26.29 -2.56 -6.92
N SER A 15 26.07 -3.72 -7.54
CA SER A 15 27.09 -4.77 -7.67
C SER A 15 26.72 -5.83 -8.72
N ASP A 16 27.69 -6.19 -9.56
CA ASP A 16 27.60 -7.35 -10.48
C ASP A 16 27.55 -8.71 -9.75
N GLN A 17 27.76 -8.72 -8.42
CA GLN A 17 27.68 -9.90 -7.56
C GLN A 17 26.52 -9.74 -6.57
N VAL A 18 25.96 -10.86 -6.10
CA VAL A 18 24.90 -10.85 -5.08
C VAL A 18 25.49 -10.49 -3.72
N VAL A 19 25.57 -9.19 -3.45
CA VAL A 19 26.06 -8.63 -2.18
C VAL A 19 24.90 -7.99 -1.44
N TRP A 20 24.55 -8.54 -0.27
CA TRP A 20 23.52 -7.98 0.60
C TRP A 20 24.06 -6.76 1.35
N GLN A 21 23.32 -5.67 1.28
CA GLN A 21 23.62 -4.43 1.99
C GLN A 21 22.51 -4.11 3.00
N PRO A 22 22.82 -3.46 4.13
CA PRO A 22 21.79 -2.94 5.03
C PRO A 22 20.79 -2.06 4.27
N LEU A 23 19.49 -2.27 4.48
CA LEU A 23 18.46 -1.41 3.87
C LEU A 23 18.62 0.06 4.32
N SER A 24 19.12 0.27 5.53
CA SER A 24 19.35 1.60 6.11
C SER A 24 20.34 2.45 5.30
N ASP A 25 21.27 1.82 4.56
CA ASP A 25 22.27 2.53 3.74
C ASP A 25 21.60 3.34 2.61
N PHE A 26 20.33 3.06 2.32
CA PHE A 26 19.55 3.64 1.23
C PHE A 26 18.52 4.69 1.71
N GLU A 27 18.37 4.87 3.02
CA GLU A 27 17.38 5.79 3.59
C GLU A 27 17.64 7.25 3.15
N GLU A 28 18.92 7.66 3.10
CA GLU A 28 19.27 9.02 2.70
C GLU A 28 18.86 9.34 1.26
N GLN A 29 18.95 8.35 0.37
CA GLN A 29 18.69 8.52 -1.06
C GLN A 29 17.21 8.36 -1.41
N TYR A 30 16.53 7.40 -0.78
CA TYR A 30 15.21 6.95 -1.24
C TYR A 30 14.07 7.19 -0.25
N MET A 31 14.36 7.41 1.04
CA MET A 31 13.32 7.65 2.03
C MET A 31 12.97 9.14 2.06
N PRO A 32 11.68 9.52 1.90
CA PRO A 32 11.25 10.90 2.03
C PRO A 32 11.54 11.46 3.42
N GLU A 33 11.82 12.76 3.50
CA GLU A 33 12.23 13.44 4.73
C GLU A 33 11.26 13.22 5.90
N ILE A 34 9.95 13.24 5.62
CA ILE A 34 8.92 13.07 6.64
C ILE A 34 8.93 11.69 7.30
N TRP A 35 9.44 10.67 6.60
CA TRP A 35 9.59 9.31 7.12
C TRP A 35 10.95 9.11 7.80
N ARG A 36 11.97 9.83 7.36
CA ARG A 36 13.32 9.82 7.97
C ARG A 36 13.33 10.55 9.31
N ASN A 37 12.61 11.66 9.39
CA ASN A 37 12.48 12.50 10.57
C ASN A 37 10.99 12.68 10.93
N PRO A 38 10.29 11.60 11.34
CA PRO A 38 8.87 11.66 11.64
C PRO A 38 8.59 12.49 12.90
N PRO A 39 7.41 13.14 13.00
CA PRO A 39 7.04 13.90 14.19
C PRO A 39 6.86 12.98 15.40
N ALA A 40 6.96 13.56 16.60
CA ALA A 40 6.88 12.81 17.86
C ALA A 40 5.54 12.05 18.01
N GLU A 41 4.46 12.62 17.47
CA GLU A 41 3.13 12.03 17.43
C GLU A 41 3.10 10.76 16.56
N ALA A 42 3.81 10.75 15.43
CA ALA A 42 3.94 9.57 14.59
C ALA A 42 4.73 8.47 15.31
N LEU A 43 5.84 8.82 15.97
CA LEU A 43 6.64 7.85 16.74
C LEU A 43 5.86 7.22 17.90
N GLN A 44 4.84 7.92 18.43
CA GLN A 44 3.95 7.43 19.48
C GLN A 44 2.72 6.69 18.95
N ALA A 45 2.47 6.73 17.64
CA ALA A 45 1.35 6.05 17.01
C ALA A 45 1.63 4.55 16.81
N GLY A 46 0.60 3.82 16.37
CA GLY A 46 0.69 2.39 16.06
C GLY A 46 1.56 2.08 14.85
N HIS A 47 1.93 0.81 14.72
CA HIS A 47 2.63 0.24 13.54
C HIS A 47 3.88 1.02 13.09
N GLY A 48 4.68 1.52 14.05
CA GLY A 48 5.92 2.26 13.75
C GLY A 48 5.70 3.67 13.20
N GLY A 49 4.49 4.22 13.36
CA GLY A 49 4.11 5.56 12.93
C GLY A 49 3.38 5.62 11.59
N GLY A 50 3.20 4.49 10.91
CA GLY A 50 2.45 4.43 9.64
C GLY A 50 1.01 4.93 9.79
N ASP A 51 0.33 4.49 10.85
CA ASP A 51 -1.07 4.84 11.13
C ASP A 51 -1.28 6.36 11.24
N TYR A 52 -0.29 7.09 11.76
CA TYR A 52 -0.35 8.55 11.87
C TYR A 52 -0.40 9.20 10.49
N PHE A 53 0.47 8.77 9.58
CA PHE A 53 0.57 9.37 8.25
C PHE A 53 -0.66 9.07 7.40
N GLU A 54 -1.24 7.88 7.50
CA GLU A 54 -2.47 7.52 6.79
C GLU A 54 -3.62 8.45 7.18
N VAL A 55 -3.88 8.61 8.49
CA VAL A 55 -4.95 9.48 8.99
C VAL A 55 -4.65 10.94 8.69
N ARG A 56 -3.40 11.39 8.85
CA ARG A 56 -2.99 12.75 8.55
C ARG A 56 -3.27 13.10 7.09
N GLU A 57 -2.83 12.28 6.14
CA GLU A 57 -3.01 12.55 4.71
C GLU A 57 -4.49 12.55 4.30
N PHE A 58 -5.32 11.68 4.90
CA PHE A 58 -6.77 11.72 4.71
C PHE A 58 -7.37 13.05 5.18
N VAL A 59 -7.05 13.49 6.40
CA VAL A 59 -7.52 14.77 6.95
C VAL A 59 -7.00 15.96 6.14
N ASP A 60 -5.74 15.96 5.74
CA ASP A 60 -5.13 17.00 4.92
C ASP A 60 -5.85 17.12 3.56
N SER A 61 -6.28 16.00 2.96
CA SER A 61 -7.04 16.03 1.70
C SER A 61 -8.40 16.71 1.84
N ILE A 62 -9.07 16.51 2.96
CA ILE A 62 -10.37 17.14 3.27
C ILE A 62 -10.18 18.64 3.49
N ILE A 63 -9.22 19.03 4.34
CA ILE A 63 -8.97 20.43 4.69
C ILE A 63 -8.58 21.25 3.47
N ASN A 64 -7.72 20.69 2.61
CA ASN A 64 -7.20 21.37 1.43
C ASN A 64 -8.06 21.19 0.18
N ASN A 65 -9.17 20.44 0.28
CA ASN A 65 -10.06 20.10 -0.82
C ASN A 65 -9.29 19.53 -2.03
N THR A 66 -8.39 18.58 -1.76
CA THR A 66 -7.62 17.84 -2.77
C THR A 66 -8.14 16.42 -2.92
N LYS A 67 -7.73 15.72 -4.00
CA LYS A 67 -8.03 14.29 -4.16
C LYS A 67 -7.32 13.50 -3.05
N SER A 68 -8.03 12.60 -2.39
CA SER A 68 -7.41 11.61 -1.50
C SER A 68 -6.33 10.82 -2.26
N PRO A 69 -5.15 10.53 -1.64
CA PRO A 69 -4.10 9.74 -2.27
C PRO A 69 -4.55 8.35 -2.73
N ILE A 70 -5.51 7.76 -2.01
CA ILE A 70 -6.24 6.56 -2.41
C ILE A 70 -7.72 6.92 -2.43
N ASP A 71 -8.32 6.97 -3.62
CA ASP A 71 -9.76 7.21 -3.77
C ASP A 71 -10.59 5.93 -3.60
N ILE A 72 -11.91 6.05 -3.75
CA ILE A 72 -12.83 4.92 -3.60
C ILE A 72 -12.59 3.82 -4.65
N TYR A 73 -12.22 4.18 -5.88
CA TYR A 73 -11.97 3.20 -6.92
C TYR A 73 -10.64 2.48 -6.72
N GLU A 74 -9.59 3.22 -6.33
CA GLU A 74 -8.30 2.64 -5.95
C GLU A 74 -8.45 1.72 -4.73
N SER A 75 -9.28 2.11 -3.76
CA SER A 75 -9.62 1.27 -2.60
C SER A 75 -10.35 -0.01 -3.01
N MET A 76 -11.27 0.07 -3.98
CA MET A 76 -11.97 -1.10 -4.52
C MET A 76 -11.03 -2.03 -5.29
N ASP A 77 -10.07 -1.49 -6.05
CA ASP A 77 -9.06 -2.30 -6.74
C ASP A 77 -8.21 -3.14 -5.77
N MET A 78 -8.03 -2.68 -4.54
CA MET A 78 -7.34 -3.45 -3.48
C MET A 78 -8.28 -4.42 -2.76
N THR A 79 -9.51 -4.01 -2.50
CA THR A 79 -10.47 -4.75 -1.65
C THR A 79 -11.18 -5.88 -2.41
N VAL A 80 -11.65 -5.60 -3.62
CA VAL A 80 -12.50 -6.52 -4.40
C VAL A 80 -11.76 -7.80 -4.79
N PRO A 81 -10.47 -7.78 -5.21
CA PRO A 81 -9.74 -9.02 -5.44
C PRO A 81 -9.69 -9.94 -4.22
N GLY A 82 -9.59 -9.36 -3.01
CA GLY A 82 -9.66 -10.10 -1.76
C GLY A 82 -11.01 -10.81 -1.60
N LEU A 83 -12.11 -10.13 -1.89
CA LEU A 83 -13.45 -10.74 -1.85
C LEU A 83 -13.65 -11.80 -2.95
N ILE A 84 -13.18 -11.53 -4.17
CA ILE A 84 -13.25 -12.46 -5.31
C ILE A 84 -12.37 -13.70 -5.08
N SER A 85 -11.32 -13.61 -4.25
CA SER A 85 -10.49 -14.76 -3.89
C SER A 85 -11.29 -15.88 -3.23
N GLU A 86 -12.33 -15.57 -2.44
CA GLU A 86 -13.22 -16.60 -1.90
C GLU A 86 -14.07 -17.27 -2.98
N VAL A 87 -14.50 -16.52 -4.00
CA VAL A 87 -15.22 -17.08 -5.15
C VAL A 87 -14.32 -18.02 -5.94
N SER A 88 -13.05 -17.64 -6.15
CA SER A 88 -12.04 -18.49 -6.79
C SER A 88 -11.81 -19.77 -5.98
N MET A 89 -11.61 -19.65 -4.66
CA MET A 89 -11.41 -20.79 -3.77
C MET A 89 -12.58 -21.79 -3.83
N ASN A 90 -13.81 -21.29 -3.89
CA ASN A 90 -15.02 -22.11 -4.02
C ASN A 90 -15.24 -22.70 -5.43
N ARG A 91 -14.39 -22.35 -6.41
CA ARG A 91 -14.41 -22.83 -7.79
C ARG A 91 -13.09 -23.49 -8.15
N ASP A 92 -12.54 -24.30 -7.25
CA ASP A 92 -11.29 -25.04 -7.45
C ASP A 92 -10.08 -24.15 -7.81
N SER A 93 -10.04 -22.94 -7.25
CA SER A 93 -8.97 -21.95 -7.46
C SER A 93 -8.79 -21.52 -8.92
N ILE A 94 -9.84 -21.59 -9.75
CA ILE A 94 -9.78 -21.03 -11.10
C ILE A 94 -9.64 -19.49 -11.04
N PRO A 95 -8.99 -18.87 -12.05
CA PRO A 95 -9.06 -17.42 -12.22
C PRO A 95 -10.52 -16.95 -12.33
N VAL A 96 -10.86 -15.91 -11.57
CA VAL A 96 -12.17 -15.25 -11.60
C VAL A 96 -11.94 -13.77 -11.91
N GLU A 97 -12.79 -13.21 -12.76
CA GLU A 97 -12.72 -11.80 -13.13
C GLU A 97 -13.07 -10.91 -11.93
N VAL A 98 -12.24 -9.88 -11.72
CA VAL A 98 -12.50 -8.82 -10.73
C VAL A 98 -13.31 -7.73 -11.43
N PRO A 99 -14.52 -7.39 -10.94
CA PRO A 99 -15.33 -6.34 -11.56
C PRO A 99 -14.62 -4.98 -11.59
N ASP A 100 -14.65 -4.31 -12.74
CA ASP A 100 -14.20 -2.91 -12.85
C ASP A 100 -15.32 -1.95 -12.41
N PHE A 101 -15.22 -1.45 -11.19
CA PHE A 101 -16.21 -0.54 -10.62
C PHE A 101 -16.23 0.84 -11.28
N ARG A 102 -15.21 1.24 -12.05
CA ARG A 102 -15.22 2.52 -12.80
C ARG A 102 -16.19 2.47 -13.98
N SER A 103 -16.50 1.27 -14.48
CA SER A 103 -17.47 1.06 -15.56
C SER A 103 -18.93 1.17 -15.10
N ILE A 104 -19.17 1.10 -13.78
CA ILE A 104 -20.50 0.99 -13.18
C ILE A 104 -21.05 2.38 -12.89
N LYS A 105 -22.07 2.79 -13.65
CA LYS A 105 -22.71 4.10 -13.49
C LYS A 105 -23.96 4.04 -12.64
N ARG A 106 -24.66 2.91 -12.67
CA ARG A 106 -25.86 2.64 -11.88
C ARG A 106 -25.80 1.23 -11.30
N PHE A 107 -25.95 1.15 -9.99
CA PHE A 107 -26.01 -0.11 -9.27
C PHE A 107 -27.46 -0.42 -8.90
N PRO A 108 -27.97 -1.65 -9.15
CA PRO A 108 -27.24 -2.82 -9.65
C PRO A 108 -27.26 -2.99 -11.19
N GLU A 109 -27.85 -2.09 -11.97
CA GLU A 109 -28.18 -2.33 -13.39
C GLU A 109 -26.97 -2.48 -14.32
N ASP A 110 -25.85 -1.83 -13.98
CA ASP A 110 -24.59 -1.93 -14.71
C ASP A 110 -23.63 -2.95 -14.07
N PHE A 111 -24.00 -3.53 -12.93
CA PHE A 111 -23.23 -4.57 -12.23
C PHE A 111 -23.58 -5.94 -12.83
N ALA A 112 -22.62 -6.57 -13.51
CA ALA A 112 -22.73 -7.86 -14.23
C ALA A 112 -23.18 -7.83 -15.72
N LYS A 113 -22.91 -6.73 -16.44
CA LYS A 113 -22.85 -6.75 -17.92
C LYS A 113 -21.45 -7.01 -18.41
#